data_AF-A0A2N5PLB0-F1
#
_entry.id   AF-A0A2N5PLB0-F1
#
_cell.length_a   1.000
_cell.length_b   1.000
_cell.length_c   1.000
_cell.angle_alpha   90.00
_cell.angle_beta   90.00
_cell.angle_gamma   90.00
#
_symmetry.space_group_name_H-M   'P 1'
#
loop_
_entity.id
_entity.type
_entity.pdbx_description
1 polymer ?
#
loop_
_entity_poly.entity_id
_entity_poly.type
_entity_poly.pdbx_seq_one_letter_code
_entity_poly.pdbx_strand_id
1 'polypeptide(L)'
;MHQLKSNEEYQSIINIGVSYVCENNPKLALEYFEFAQMIIPSSLTFDIIKVKCNILICKYLLNKQTIVYIREELLNLCSEAEELPDPWIKLLCIYNLYILRHDGISDLNSLQDSYPGDINLYGLIIKHQNIENFMLGISPHWRY
;
A
#
# COMPACT_ATOMS: atom_id res chain seq x y z
N MET A 1 21.00 30.24 0.16
CA MET A 1 19.97 29.45 -0.53
C MET A 1 19.74 28.21 0.34
N HIS A 2 18.74 28.23 1.22
CA HIS A 2 18.43 27.07 2.08
C HIS A 2 17.82 25.98 1.19
N GLN A 3 18.52 24.86 1.05
CA GLN A 3 17.94 23.65 0.47
C GLN A 3 16.81 23.19 1.38
N LEU A 4 15.57 23.33 0.93
CA LEU A 4 14.44 22.60 1.47
C LEU A 4 14.57 21.14 1.01
N LYS A 5 15.53 20.39 1.57
CA LYS A 5 15.39 18.93 1.63
C LYS A 5 14.37 18.66 2.73
N SER A 6 13.08 18.79 2.38
CA SER A 6 12.03 18.39 3.31
C SER A 6 12.21 16.91 3.60
N ASN A 7 12.20 16.52 4.87
CA ASN A 7 12.26 15.12 5.29
C ASN A 7 11.06 14.29 4.78
N GLU A 8 10.13 14.92 4.06
CA GLU A 8 8.87 14.36 3.58
C GLU A 8 8.80 14.26 2.05
N GLU A 9 9.88 14.53 1.31
CA GLU A 9 9.89 14.45 -0.17
C GLU A 9 9.36 13.10 -0.71
N TYR A 10 9.64 12.02 0.01
CA TYR A 10 9.13 10.68 -0.29
C TYR A 10 7.61 10.60 -0.36
N GLN A 11 6.89 11.41 0.43
CA GLN A 11 5.44 11.37 0.51
C GLN A 11 4.78 11.80 -0.79
N SER A 12 5.30 12.86 -1.41
CA SER A 12 4.84 13.31 -2.73
C SER A 12 5.09 12.25 -3.80
N ILE A 13 6.24 11.58 -3.73
CA ILE A 13 6.63 10.52 -4.66
C ILE A 13 5.70 9.31 -4.52
N ILE A 14 5.34 8.91 -3.29
CA ILE A 14 4.32 7.88 -3.04
C ILE A 14 3.00 8.27 -3.71
N ASN A 15 2.54 9.50 -3.48
CA ASN A 15 1.24 9.94 -4.01
C ASN A 15 1.24 10.00 -5.55
N ILE A 16 2.36 10.39 -6.18
CA ILE A 16 2.51 10.31 -7.65
C ILE A 16 2.44 8.85 -8.11
N GLY A 17 3.13 7.94 -7.42
CA GLY A 17 3.04 6.51 -7.70
C GLY A 17 1.60 5.99 -7.63
N VAL A 18 0.85 6.39 -6.60
CA VAL A 18 -0.58 6.06 -6.46
C VAL A 18 -1.40 6.59 -7.64
N SER A 19 -1.19 7.83 -8.08
CA SER A 19 -1.86 8.40 -9.27
C SER A 19 -1.63 7.53 -10.51
N TYR A 20 -0.39 7.06 -10.71
CA TYR A 20 -0.09 6.18 -11.84
C TYR A 20 -0.74 4.81 -11.73
N VAL A 21 -0.97 4.26 -10.53
CA VAL A 21 -1.78 3.05 -10.38
C VAL A 21 -3.23 3.34 -10.80
N CYS A 22 -3.80 4.46 -10.37
CA CYS A 22 -5.15 4.89 -10.76
C CYS A 22 -5.30 5.08 -12.28
N GLU A 23 -4.25 5.52 -12.96
CA GLU A 23 -4.17 5.69 -14.41
C GLU A 23 -3.84 4.39 -15.16
N ASN A 24 -3.87 3.24 -14.48
CA ASN A 24 -3.53 1.92 -15.03
C ASN A 24 -2.10 1.85 -15.61
N ASN A 25 -1.17 2.54 -14.95
CA ASN A 25 0.26 2.51 -15.25
C ASN A 25 1.09 1.96 -14.07
N PRO A 26 0.91 0.67 -13.72
CA PRO A 26 1.63 0.06 -12.59
C PRO A 26 3.14 0.00 -12.80
N LYS A 27 3.62 0.08 -14.06
CA LYS A 27 5.05 0.12 -14.38
C LYS A 27 5.68 1.41 -13.86
N LEU A 28 5.11 2.56 -14.22
CA LEU A 28 5.63 3.83 -13.78
C LEU A 28 5.40 4.02 -12.27
N ALA A 29 4.24 3.60 -11.76
CA ALA A 29 3.98 3.59 -10.32
C ALA A 29 5.06 2.87 -9.53
N LEU A 30 5.50 1.69 -9.99
CA LEU A 30 6.58 0.93 -9.35
C LEU A 30 7.89 1.70 -9.29
N GLU A 31 8.27 2.41 -10.36
CA GLU A 31 9.49 3.23 -10.38
C GLU A 31 9.46 4.32 -9.30
N TYR A 32 8.30 4.99 -9.13
CA TYR A 32 8.10 5.97 -8.07
C TYR A 32 8.14 5.35 -6.67
N PHE A 33 7.49 4.20 -6.46
CA PHE A 33 7.50 3.55 -5.15
C PHE A 33 8.89 3.03 -4.75
N GLU A 34 9.64 2.44 -5.68
CA GLU A 34 11.03 2.01 -5.44
C GLU A 34 11.92 3.22 -5.12
N PHE A 35 11.73 4.34 -5.82
CA PHE A 35 12.46 5.58 -5.50
C PHE A 35 12.10 6.12 -4.12
N ALA A 36 10.80 6.16 -3.77
CA ALA A 36 10.35 6.57 -2.44
C ALA A 36 10.98 5.69 -1.35
N GLN A 37 11.01 4.36 -1.54
CA GLN A 37 11.61 3.42 -0.60
C GLN A 37 13.10 3.72 -0.34
N MET A 38 13.84 4.17 -1.35
CA MET A 38 15.27 4.50 -1.20
C MET A 38 15.52 5.74 -0.34
N ILE A 39 14.57 6.68 -0.30
CA ILE A 39 14.76 7.98 0.35
C ILE A 39 13.95 8.14 1.65
N ILE A 40 13.03 7.22 1.95
CA ILE A 40 12.33 7.19 3.24
C ILE A 40 13.34 7.00 4.38
N PRO A 41 13.30 7.85 5.43
CA PRO A 41 14.07 7.61 6.64
C PRO A 41 13.73 6.25 7.27
N SER A 42 14.75 5.47 7.62
CA SER A 42 14.58 4.11 8.16
C SER A 42 13.79 4.05 9.48
N SER A 43 13.69 5.17 10.20
CA SER A 43 12.88 5.29 11.42
C SER A 43 11.37 5.36 11.17
N LEU A 44 10.93 5.58 9.92
CA LEU A 44 9.52 5.73 9.55
C LEU A 44 8.92 4.37 9.13
N THR A 45 8.90 3.41 10.05
CA THR A 45 8.42 2.04 9.81
C THR A 45 7.03 2.00 9.19
N PHE A 46 6.13 2.88 9.63
CA PHE A 46 4.78 3.01 9.08
C PHE A 46 4.80 3.35 7.57
N ASP A 47 5.62 4.31 7.16
CA ASP A 47 5.77 4.70 5.75
C ASP A 47 6.47 3.63 4.92
N ILE A 48 7.46 2.95 5.50
CA ILE A 48 8.16 1.85 4.85
C ILE A 48 7.19 0.72 4.52
N ILE A 49 6.34 0.31 5.47
CA ILE A 49 5.35 -0.76 5.25
C ILE A 49 4.35 -0.35 4.17
N LYS A 50 3.85 0.89 4.20
CA LYS A 50 2.95 1.41 3.14
C LYS A 50 3.57 1.25 1.75
N VAL A 51 4.81 1.72 1.59
CA VAL A 51 5.49 1.67 0.28
C VAL A 51 5.79 0.24 -0.14
N LYS A 52 6.28 -0.61 0.76
CA LYS A 52 6.50 -2.03 0.46
C LYS A 52 5.20 -2.70 -0.01
N CYS A 53 4.07 -2.40 0.62
CA CYS A 53 2.77 -2.93 0.20
C CYS A 53 2.41 -2.47 -1.23
N ASN A 54 2.54 -1.18 -1.53
CA ASN A 54 2.30 -0.65 -2.88
C ASN A 54 3.23 -1.30 -3.94
N ILE A 55 4.51 -1.51 -3.60
CA ILE A 55 5.49 -2.20 -4.48
C ILE A 55 5.04 -3.62 -4.79
N LEU A 56 4.60 -4.38 -3.77
CA LEU A 56 4.13 -5.76 -3.94
C LEU A 56 2.92 -5.83 -4.86
N ILE A 57 1.96 -4.91 -4.70
CA ILE A 57 0.79 -4.81 -5.58
C ILE A 57 1.23 -4.53 -7.02
N CYS A 58 2.10 -3.54 -7.25
CA CYS A 58 2.60 -3.27 -8.60
C CYS A 58 3.37 -4.45 -9.21
N LYS A 59 4.18 -5.17 -8.42
CA LYS A 59 4.89 -6.37 -8.89
C LYS A 59 3.92 -7.48 -9.28
N TYR A 60 2.83 -7.65 -8.53
CA TYR A 60 1.75 -8.57 -8.87
C TYR A 60 1.06 -8.17 -10.19
N LEU A 61 0.60 -6.91 -10.29
CA LEU A 61 -0.10 -6.40 -11.48
C LEU A 61 0.74 -6.50 -12.77
N LEU A 62 2.07 -6.38 -12.65
CA LEU A 62 3.01 -6.50 -13.76
C LEU A 62 3.46 -7.94 -14.05
N ASN A 63 2.96 -8.95 -13.32
CA ASN A 63 3.42 -10.33 -13.37
C ASN A 63 4.95 -10.46 -13.18
N LYS A 64 5.56 -9.57 -12.38
CA LYS A 64 7.01 -9.59 -12.08
C LYS A 64 7.38 -10.58 -10.98
N GLN A 65 6.40 -11.01 -10.18
CA GLN A 65 6.57 -11.95 -9.07
C GLN A 65 5.38 -12.90 -8.99
N THR A 66 5.59 -14.08 -8.42
CA THR A 66 4.51 -15.07 -8.26
C THR A 66 3.54 -14.66 -7.16
N ILE A 67 2.28 -15.07 -7.28
CA ILE A 67 1.27 -14.81 -6.24
C ILE A 67 1.67 -15.39 -4.88
N VAL A 68 2.35 -16.55 -4.86
CA VAL A 68 2.84 -17.18 -3.62
C VAL A 68 3.86 -16.27 -2.93
N TYR A 69 4.85 -15.78 -3.66
CA TYR A 69 5.86 -14.86 -3.13
C TYR A 69 5.22 -13.57 -2.60
N ILE A 70 4.30 -12.97 -3.37
CA ILE A 70 3.62 -11.74 -2.95
C ILE A 70 2.83 -11.97 -1.65
N ARG A 71 2.15 -13.11 -1.51
CA ARG A 71 1.40 -13.44 -0.30
C ARG A 71 2.30 -13.65 0.92
N GLU A 72 3.44 -14.33 0.76
CA GLU A 72 4.42 -14.50 1.83
C GLU A 72 4.98 -13.16 2.29
N GLU A 73 5.33 -12.26 1.37
CA GLU A 73 5.82 -10.93 1.71
C GLU A 73 4.74 -10.07 2.40
N LEU A 74 3.48 -10.12 1.94
CA LEU A 74 2.38 -9.44 2.62
C LEU A 74 2.13 -9.97 4.03
N LEU A 75 2.27 -11.28 4.25
CA LEU A 75 2.19 -11.89 5.59
C LEU A 75 3.33 -11.39 6.49
N ASN A 76 4.54 -11.29 5.96
CA ASN A 76 5.67 -10.72 6.69
C ASN A 76 5.39 -9.26 7.09
N LEU A 77 4.84 -8.45 6.18
CA LEU A 77 4.43 -7.08 6.49
C LEU A 77 3.30 -7.00 7.53
N CYS A 78 2.36 -7.95 7.54
CA CYS A 78 1.34 -8.02 8.58
C CYS A 78 1.99 -8.20 9.96
N SER A 79 2.97 -9.09 10.08
CA SER A 79 3.72 -9.30 11.32
C SER A 79 4.52 -8.06 11.72
N GLU A 80 5.18 -7.39 10.76
CA GLU A 80 5.86 -6.10 11.02
C GLU A 80 4.88 -5.02 11.52
N ALA A 81 3.65 -5.02 10.99
CA ALA A 81 2.60 -4.06 11.33
C ALA A 81 1.95 -4.32 12.71
N GLU A 82 1.99 -5.54 13.25
CA GLU A 82 1.41 -5.87 14.57
C GLU A 82 2.09 -5.12 15.72
N GLU A 83 3.35 -4.78 15.56
CA GLU A 83 4.15 -4.03 16.54
C GLU A 83 3.84 -2.51 16.50
N LEU A 84 3.04 -2.05 15.53
CA LEU A 84 2.69 -0.64 15.37
C LEU A 84 1.35 -0.30 16.06
N PRO A 85 1.23 0.89 16.67
CA PRO A 85 0.02 1.29 17.39
C PRO A 85 -1.15 1.63 16.46
N ASP A 86 -0.89 1.88 15.17
CA ASP A 86 -1.92 2.26 14.21
C ASP A 86 -2.50 1.02 13.51
N PRO A 87 -3.77 0.66 13.77
CA PRO A 87 -4.38 -0.55 13.23
C PRO A 87 -4.57 -0.48 11.70
N TRP A 88 -4.52 0.71 11.10
CA TRP A 88 -4.69 0.87 9.66
C TRP A 88 -3.57 0.22 8.85
N ILE A 89 -2.32 0.27 9.33
CA ILE A 89 -1.20 -0.30 8.57
C ILE A 89 -1.32 -1.82 8.44
N LYS A 90 -1.83 -2.46 9.50
CA LYS A 90 -2.14 -3.89 9.50
C LYS A 90 -3.32 -4.18 8.56
N LEU A 91 -4.36 -3.34 8.59
CA LEU A 91 -5.51 -3.45 7.68
C LEU A 91 -5.06 -3.41 6.21
N LEU A 92 -4.15 -2.50 5.84
CA LEU A 92 -3.61 -2.40 4.48
C LEU A 92 -3.03 -3.73 4.00
N CYS A 93 -2.17 -4.36 4.79
CA CYS A 93 -1.52 -5.62 4.42
C CYS A 93 -2.52 -6.77 4.36
N ILE A 94 -3.38 -6.89 5.38
CA ILE A 94 -4.39 -7.95 5.48
C ILE A 94 -5.39 -7.88 4.33
N TYR A 95 -5.89 -6.68 4.05
CA TYR A 95 -6.86 -6.46 2.99
C TYR A 95 -6.30 -6.91 1.63
N ASN A 96 -5.06 -6.55 1.30
CA ASN A 96 -4.44 -6.97 0.04
C ASN A 96 -4.14 -8.47 -0.01
N LEU A 97 -3.84 -9.09 1.13
CA LEU A 97 -3.69 -10.54 1.22
C LEU A 97 -5.03 -11.26 0.93
N TYR A 98 -6.15 -10.72 1.41
CA TYR A 98 -7.49 -11.24 1.12
C TYR A 98 -7.83 -11.14 -0.35
N ILE A 99 -7.55 -10.00 -0.98
CA ILE A 99 -7.75 -9.81 -2.40
C ILE A 99 -7.05 -10.94 -3.20
N LEU A 100 -5.79 -11.24 -2.89
CA LEU A 100 -5.00 -12.28 -3.54
C LEU A 100 -5.40 -13.73 -3.21
N ARG A 101 -6.36 -13.95 -2.31
CA ARG A 101 -6.84 -15.30 -2.02
C ARG A 101 -7.83 -15.79 -3.08
N HIS A 102 -8.53 -14.91 -3.78
CA HIS A 102 -9.66 -15.23 -4.66
C HIS A 102 -10.85 -15.96 -3.96
N ASP A 103 -10.80 -16.10 -2.62
CA ASP A 103 -11.75 -16.83 -1.79
C ASP A 103 -12.95 -15.94 -1.35
N GLY A 104 -13.61 -15.27 -2.30
CA GLY A 104 -14.97 -14.73 -2.12
C GLY A 104 -15.19 -13.48 -1.22
N ILE A 105 -16.29 -12.79 -1.50
CA ILE A 105 -16.75 -11.52 -0.89
C ILE A 105 -17.13 -11.64 0.60
N SER A 106 -17.36 -12.86 1.10
CA SER A 106 -17.86 -13.10 2.47
C SER A 106 -16.88 -12.72 3.58
N ASP A 107 -15.56 -12.82 3.33
CA ASP A 107 -14.52 -12.49 4.31
C ASP A 107 -14.19 -10.98 4.36
N LEU A 108 -14.58 -10.22 3.33
CA LEU A 108 -14.39 -8.76 3.36
C LEU A 108 -15.36 -8.09 4.36
N ASN A 109 -16.58 -8.63 4.49
CA ASN A 109 -17.57 -8.17 5.46
C ASN A 109 -17.10 -8.43 6.90
N SER A 110 -16.53 -9.61 7.18
CA SER A 110 -16.00 -9.91 8.52
C SER A 110 -14.79 -9.04 8.88
N LEU A 111 -13.96 -8.66 7.89
CA LEU A 111 -12.88 -7.70 8.07
C LEU A 111 -13.43 -6.30 8.38
N GLN A 112 -14.46 -5.86 7.67
CA GLN A 112 -15.13 -4.57 7.93
C GLN A 112 -15.76 -4.53 9.33
N ASP A 113 -16.42 -5.61 9.74
CA ASP A 113 -17.11 -5.71 11.03
C ASP A 113 -16.14 -5.75 12.23
N SER A 114 -14.91 -6.23 12.02
CA SER A 114 -13.89 -6.37 13.07
C SER A 114 -12.93 -5.18 13.17
N TYR A 115 -12.88 -4.30 12.18
CA TYR A 115 -12.01 -3.13 12.21
C TYR A 115 -12.66 -1.98 13.03
N PRO A 116 -11.95 -1.37 13.99
CA PRO A 116 -12.53 -0.38 14.91
C PRO A 116 -12.80 1.01 14.27
N GLY A 117 -12.83 1.12 12.94
CA GLY A 117 -12.99 2.39 12.22
C GLY A 117 -13.58 2.22 10.81
N ASP A 118 -13.57 3.30 10.02
CA ASP A 118 -13.99 3.24 8.61
C ASP A 118 -12.79 2.85 7.73
N ILE A 119 -12.88 1.66 7.12
CA ILE A 119 -11.85 1.11 6.24
C ILE A 119 -11.57 2.01 5.01
N ASN A 120 -12.51 2.87 4.64
CA ASN A 120 -12.39 3.75 3.47
C ASN A 120 -11.73 5.10 3.82
N LEU A 121 -11.48 5.39 5.10
CA LEU A 121 -11.03 6.71 5.53
C LEU A 121 -9.56 6.99 5.21
N TYR A 122 -8.74 5.93 5.17
CA TYR A 122 -7.28 6.03 5.17
C TYR A 122 -6.59 5.32 3.99
N GLY A 123 -7.27 4.38 3.32
CA GLY A 123 -6.76 3.66 2.14
C GLY A 123 -7.51 4.06 0.88
N LEU A 124 -6.79 4.12 -0.25
CA LEU A 124 -7.45 4.27 -1.56
C LEU A 124 -7.73 2.86 -2.11
N ILE A 125 -8.99 2.44 -2.04
CA ILE A 125 -9.45 1.19 -2.67
C ILE A 125 -9.78 1.51 -4.13
N ILE A 126 -8.95 1.02 -5.06
CA ILE A 126 -9.18 1.26 -6.48
C ILE A 126 -10.13 0.19 -7.01
N LYS A 127 -11.32 0.61 -7.47
CA LYS A 127 -12.19 -0.22 -8.29
C LYS A 127 -11.75 -0.10 -9.74
N HIS A 128 -11.02 -1.08 -10.25
CA HIS A 128 -10.58 -1.07 -11.65
C HIS A 128 -11.27 -2.19 -12.43
N GLN A 129 -11.62 -1.91 -13.69
CA GLN A 129 -12.22 -2.90 -14.57
C GLN A 129 -11.24 -4.08 -14.75
N ASN A 130 -11.68 -5.29 -14.37
CA ASN A 130 -10.91 -6.54 -14.41
C ASN A 130 -9.73 -6.65 -13.43
N ILE A 131 -9.56 -5.72 -12.47
CA ILE A 131 -8.56 -5.85 -11.41
C ILE A 131 -9.29 -5.91 -10.08
N GLU A 132 -8.80 -6.79 -9.22
CA GLU A 132 -9.29 -6.94 -7.87
C GLU A 132 -9.11 -5.64 -7.08
N ASN A 133 -10.02 -5.36 -6.14
CA ASN A 133 -10.11 -4.06 -5.47
C ASN A 133 -8.98 -3.82 -4.46
N PHE A 134 -7.71 -3.79 -4.86
CA PHE A 134 -6.57 -3.56 -3.97
C PHE A 134 -6.67 -2.23 -3.21
N MET A 135 -6.20 -2.24 -1.96
CA MET A 135 -6.05 -1.05 -1.12
C MET A 135 -4.64 -0.52 -1.25
N LEU A 136 -4.50 0.74 -1.67
CA LEU A 136 -3.20 1.42 -1.71
C LEU A 136 -2.95 2.25 -0.46
N GLY A 137 -1.72 2.20 0.03
CA GLY A 137 -1.24 3.09 1.07
C GLY A 137 -0.94 4.48 0.49
N ILE A 138 -1.70 5.48 0.91
CA ILE A 138 -1.50 6.88 0.52
C ILE A 138 -0.71 7.63 1.60
N SER A 139 0.01 8.69 1.21
CA SER A 139 0.52 9.65 2.19
C SER A 139 -0.52 10.75 2.42
N PRO A 140 -0.99 10.99 3.66
CA PRO A 140 -2.09 11.93 3.96
C PRO A 140 -1.79 13.40 3.66
N HIS A 141 -0.54 13.76 3.34
CA HIS A 141 -0.15 15.14 3.02
C HIS A 141 -0.66 15.68 1.67
N TRP A 142 -1.54 14.95 0.96
CA TRP A 142 -2.30 15.48 -0.18
C TRP A 142 -3.39 16.51 0.21
N ARG A 143 -3.61 16.73 1.51
CA ARG A 143 -4.67 17.61 2.04
C ARG A 143 -4.26 19.08 2.28
N TYR A 144 -3.09 19.52 1.83
CA TYR A 144 -2.65 20.92 1.98
C TYR A 144 -2.53 21.63 0.64
#